data_AF-A0A1Y2BJJ2-F1
#
_entry.id   AF-A0A1Y2BJJ2-F1
#
_cell.length_a   1.000
_cell.length_b   1.000
_cell.length_c   1.000
_cell.angle_alpha   90.00
_cell.angle_beta   90.00
_cell.angle_gamma   90.00
#
_symmetry.space_group_name_H-M   'P 1'
#
loop_
_entity.id
_entity.type
_entity.pdbx_description
1 polymer ?
#
loop_
_entity_poly.entity_id
_entity_poly.type
_entity_poly.pdbx_seq_one_letter_code
_entity_poly.pdbx_strand_id
1 'polypeptide(L)'
;MQGALGRFFNEPPQGQGSRIISARRGNSDEDRAAELSVLEKREAKYWVQQGKLSLLGNRDEEWVGMSSTKVRAAVKRGDESELKRLVSPEIAEYIQRQGLYL
;
A
#
# COMPACT_ATOMS: atom_id res chain seq x y z
N MET A 1 -11.93 3.53 -24.95
CA MET A 1 -12.23 2.50 -23.93
C MET A 1 -13.05 3.17 -22.81
N GLN A 2 -14.35 3.40 -23.02
CA GLN A 2 -15.24 4.08 -22.05
C GLN A 2 -15.94 3.05 -21.15
N GLY A 3 -15.16 2.25 -20.42
CA GLY A 3 -15.70 1.37 -19.38
C GLY A 3 -15.94 2.12 -18.07
N ALA A 4 -16.62 1.49 -17.11
CA ALA A 4 -16.91 2.04 -15.77
C ALA A 4 -15.68 2.64 -15.06
N LEU A 5 -14.48 2.09 -15.33
CA LEU A 5 -13.20 2.57 -14.77
C LEU A 5 -12.73 3.92 -15.34
N GLY A 6 -13.18 4.32 -16.53
CA GLY A 6 -12.78 5.59 -17.14
C GLY A 6 -13.20 6.80 -16.30
N ARG A 7 -14.40 6.79 -15.71
CA ARG A 7 -14.82 7.85 -14.78
C ARG A 7 -13.94 7.95 -13.54
N PHE A 8 -13.37 6.83 -13.10
CA PHE A 8 -12.53 6.78 -11.90
C PHE A 8 -11.12 7.31 -12.20
N PHE A 9 -10.52 6.86 -13.29
CA PHE A 9 -9.10 7.11 -13.58
C PHE A 9 -8.81 8.37 -14.39
N ASN A 10 -9.74 8.82 -15.24
CA ASN A 10 -9.54 10.03 -16.03
C ASN A 10 -9.42 11.25 -15.13
N GLU A 11 -8.58 12.21 -15.51
CA GLU A 11 -8.40 13.45 -14.75
C GLU A 11 -9.68 14.33 -14.78
N PRO A 12 -9.89 15.18 -13.77
CA PRO A 12 -10.91 16.22 -13.83
C PRO A 12 -10.72 17.13 -15.06
N PRO A 13 -11.80 17.56 -15.75
CA PRO A 13 -13.21 17.37 -15.39
C PRO A 13 -13.84 16.07 -15.92
N GLN A 14 -13.08 15.23 -16.60
CA GLN A 14 -13.60 14.04 -17.30
C GLN A 14 -13.75 12.82 -16.38
N GLY A 15 -13.18 12.88 -15.18
CA GLY A 15 -13.25 11.85 -14.16
C GLY A 15 -12.73 12.33 -12.81
N GLN A 16 -12.40 11.38 -11.93
CA GLN A 16 -12.00 11.63 -10.54
C GLN A 16 -10.48 11.69 -10.33
N GLY A 17 -9.66 11.44 -11.36
CA GLY A 17 -8.19 11.42 -11.25
C GLY A 17 -7.64 10.33 -10.31
N SER A 18 -8.46 9.36 -9.92
CA SER A 18 -8.13 8.40 -8.88
C SER A 18 -7.05 7.40 -9.31
N ARG A 19 -6.44 6.75 -8.34
CA ARG A 19 -5.53 5.61 -8.53
C ARG A 19 -5.96 4.46 -7.62
N ILE A 20 -5.85 3.23 -8.11
CA ILE A 20 -6.08 2.04 -7.31
C ILE A 20 -4.73 1.42 -6.99
N ILE A 21 -4.46 1.28 -5.69
CA ILE A 21 -3.26 0.64 -5.17
C ILE A 21 -3.73 -0.49 -4.26
N SER A 22 -3.36 -1.73 -4.59
CA SER A 22 -3.66 -2.88 -3.74
C SER A 22 -2.41 -3.31 -2.99
N ALA A 23 -2.53 -3.51 -1.68
CA ALA A 23 -1.52 -4.22 -0.92
C ALA A 23 -1.45 -5.69 -1.36
N ARG A 24 -0.27 -6.32 -1.21
CA ARG A 24 -0.11 -7.76 -1.44
C ARG A 24 -0.93 -8.57 -0.45
N ARG A 25 -1.54 -9.66 -0.93
CA ARG A 25 -2.27 -10.65 -0.14
C ARG A 25 -1.36 -11.55 0.69
N GLY A 26 -0.13 -11.76 0.24
CA GLY A 26 0.84 -12.61 0.92
C GLY A 26 2.27 -12.38 0.45
N ASN A 27 3.18 -13.16 1.01
CA ASN A 27 4.62 -13.06 0.75
C ASN A 27 5.16 -14.27 -0.03
N SER A 28 4.29 -15.21 -0.42
CA SER A 28 4.70 -16.36 -1.24
C SER A 28 4.87 -15.95 -2.70
N ASP A 29 5.66 -16.71 -3.45
CA ASP A 29 5.79 -16.51 -4.89
C ASP A 29 4.49 -16.86 -5.63
N GLU A 30 3.65 -17.73 -5.07
CA GLU A 30 2.33 -18.10 -5.58
C GLU A 30 1.33 -16.95 -5.48
N ASP A 31 1.27 -16.28 -4.31
CA ASP A 31 0.46 -15.07 -4.11
C ASP A 31 0.86 -14.00 -5.13
N ARG A 32 2.17 -13.83 -5.33
CA ARG A 32 2.72 -12.85 -6.27
C ARG A 32 2.36 -13.20 -7.72
N ALA A 33 2.48 -14.47 -8.12
CA ALA A 33 2.13 -14.90 -9.46
C ALA A 33 0.63 -14.68 -9.74
N ALA A 34 -0.23 -14.97 -8.77
CA ALA A 34 -1.66 -14.71 -8.87
C ALA A 34 -1.95 -13.21 -9.04
N GLU A 35 -1.32 -12.34 -8.26
CA GLU A 35 -1.50 -10.88 -8.35
C GLU A 35 -0.99 -10.29 -9.66
N LEU A 36 0.20 -10.72 -10.11
CA LEU A 36 0.75 -10.30 -11.41
C LEU A 36 -0.15 -10.77 -12.57
N SER A 37 -0.73 -11.95 -12.48
CA SER A 37 -1.65 -12.46 -13.51
C SER A 37 -2.89 -11.55 -13.68
N VAL A 38 -3.33 -10.87 -12.62
CA VAL A 38 -4.45 -9.91 -12.68
C VAL A 38 -4.02 -8.62 -13.37
N LEU A 39 -2.80 -8.13 -13.10
CA LEU A 39 -2.27 -6.93 -13.75
C LEU A 39 -2.03 -7.12 -15.25
N GLU A 40 -1.69 -8.34 -15.67
CA GLU A 40 -1.47 -8.68 -17.09
C GLU A 40 -2.77 -8.91 -17.88
N LYS A 41 -3.93 -8.95 -17.23
CA LYS A 41 -5.22 -9.06 -17.94
C LYS A 41 -5.41 -7.88 -18.88
N ARG A 42 -5.93 -8.15 -20.08
CA ARG A 42 -6.07 -7.17 -21.16
C ARG A 42 -6.83 -5.91 -20.71
N GLU A 43 -7.83 -6.08 -19.85
CA GLU A 43 -8.68 -5.01 -19.32
C GLU A 43 -7.95 -4.13 -18.29
N ALA A 44 -6.97 -4.69 -17.58
CA ALA A 44 -6.18 -4.01 -16.56
C ALA A 44 -4.90 -3.38 -17.13
N LYS A 45 -4.28 -4.05 -18.11
CA LYS A 45 -2.95 -3.72 -18.66
C LYS A 45 -2.81 -2.28 -19.11
N TYR A 46 -3.84 -1.73 -19.77
CA TYR A 46 -3.86 -0.32 -20.17
C TYR A 46 -3.72 0.61 -18.95
N TRP A 47 -4.50 0.37 -17.89
CA TRP A 47 -4.47 1.21 -16.68
C TRP A 47 -3.20 1.02 -15.85
N VAL A 48 -2.63 -0.18 -15.85
CA VAL A 48 -1.31 -0.44 -15.24
C VAL A 48 -0.22 0.36 -15.94
N GLN A 49 -0.18 0.35 -17.27
CA GLN A 49 0.80 1.12 -18.06
C GLN A 49 0.67 2.64 -17.86
N GLN A 50 -0.54 3.13 -17.55
CA GLN A 50 -0.79 4.53 -17.23
C GLN A 50 -0.51 4.87 -15.74
N GLY A 51 -0.05 3.91 -14.93
CA GLY A 51 0.20 4.10 -13.50
C GLY A 51 -1.07 4.35 -12.67
N LYS A 52 -2.24 3.99 -13.19
CA LYS A 52 -3.55 4.15 -12.52
C LYS A 52 -3.94 2.94 -11.69
N LEU A 53 -3.31 1.79 -11.94
CA LEU A 53 -3.45 0.55 -11.18
C LEU A 53 -2.07 -0.02 -10.85
N SER A 54 -1.78 -0.26 -9.57
CA SER A 54 -0.53 -0.89 -9.14
C SER A 54 -0.70 -1.78 -7.90
N LEU A 55 0.29 -2.64 -7.67
CA LEU A 55 0.46 -3.39 -6.44
C LEU A 55 1.51 -2.67 -5.57
N LEU A 56 1.18 -2.44 -4.30
CA LEU A 56 2.10 -1.89 -3.30
C LEU A 56 3.06 -2.98 -2.85
N GLY A 57 4.36 -2.68 -2.74
CA GLY A 57 5.36 -3.65 -2.32
C GLY A 57 5.83 -4.58 -3.45
N ASN A 58 5.96 -4.05 -4.67
CA ASN A 58 6.98 -4.60 -5.57
C ASN A 58 8.33 -4.59 -4.81
N ARG A 59 9.15 -5.61 -4.99
CA ARG A 59 10.36 -5.89 -4.18
C ARG A 59 11.33 -4.70 -3.99
N ASP A 60 11.16 -3.65 -4.77
CA ASP A 60 11.98 -2.45 -4.83
C ASP A 60 11.51 -1.34 -3.86
N GLU A 61 10.33 -1.48 -3.22
CA GLU A 61 9.84 -0.55 -2.21
C GLU A 61 10.30 -0.97 -0.80
N GLU A 62 11.00 -0.07 -0.07
CA GLU A 62 11.59 -0.31 1.27
C GLU A 62 10.57 -0.62 2.39
N TRP A 63 9.26 -0.59 2.09
CA TRP A 63 8.17 -0.69 3.07
C TRP A 63 7.64 -2.12 3.26
N VAL A 64 8.35 -3.14 2.76
CA VAL A 64 7.94 -4.54 2.88
C VAL A 64 7.95 -5.00 4.35
N GLY A 65 6.81 -5.52 4.80
CA GLY A 65 6.68 -6.17 6.12
C GLY A 65 6.31 -5.24 7.27
N MET A 66 5.98 -3.96 6.99
CA MET A 66 5.40 -3.04 7.95
C MET A 66 3.88 -3.24 8.03
N SER A 67 3.31 -3.24 9.24
CA SER A 67 1.86 -3.28 9.43
C SER A 67 1.46 -2.54 10.69
N SER A 68 0.27 -1.94 10.70
CA SER A 68 -0.25 -1.25 11.89
C SER A 68 -0.37 -2.19 13.09
N THR A 69 -0.56 -3.49 12.86
CA THR A 69 -0.54 -4.50 13.92
C THR A 69 0.84 -4.61 14.57
N LYS A 70 1.93 -4.60 13.80
CA LYS A 70 3.29 -4.59 14.33
C LYS A 70 3.60 -3.30 15.08
N VAL A 71 3.17 -2.15 14.55
CA VAL A 71 3.31 -0.85 15.23
C VAL A 71 2.65 -0.87 16.61
N ARG A 72 1.38 -1.28 16.69
CA ARG A 72 0.67 -1.37 17.98
C ARG A 72 1.32 -2.37 18.94
N ALA A 73 1.84 -3.48 18.43
CA ALA A 73 2.53 -4.47 19.26
C ALA A 73 3.86 -3.93 19.81
N ALA A 74 4.64 -3.20 19.02
CA ALA A 74 5.89 -2.56 19.47
C ALA A 74 5.61 -1.53 20.58
N VAL A 75 4.57 -0.70 20.43
CA VAL A 75 4.15 0.25 21.48
C VAL A 75 3.78 -0.47 22.77
N LYS A 76 2.94 -1.50 22.69
CA LYS A 76 2.53 -2.29 23.88
C LYS A 76 3.69 -2.98 24.59
N ARG A 77 4.74 -3.36 23.85
CA ARG A 77 5.96 -3.96 24.42
C ARG A 77 6.94 -2.93 24.96
N GLY A 78 6.73 -1.64 24.70
CA GLY A 78 7.72 -0.59 24.99
C GLY A 78 8.98 -0.69 24.12
N ASP A 79 8.91 -1.35 22.96
CA ASP A 79 10.04 -1.52 22.05
C ASP A 79 10.19 -0.30 21.13
N GLU A 80 10.87 0.74 21.64
CA GLU A 80 11.07 2.00 20.92
C GLU A 80 11.95 1.84 19.68
N SER A 81 12.94 0.94 19.71
CA SER A 81 13.81 0.67 18.57
C SER A 81 13.04 0.04 17.41
N GLU A 82 12.15 -0.93 17.71
CA GLU A 82 11.28 -1.51 16.70
C GLU A 82 10.26 -0.48 16.18
N LEU A 83 9.70 0.36 17.05
CA LEU A 83 8.77 1.42 16.65
C LEU A 83 9.40 2.40 15.66
N LYS A 84 10.61 2.89 15.94
CA LYS A 84 11.37 3.81 15.07
C LYS A 84 11.79 3.20 13.72
N ARG A 85 11.76 1.86 13.61
CA ARG A 85 11.97 1.15 12.34
C ARG A 85 10.68 0.99 11.53
N LEU A 86 9.52 1.05 12.18
CA LEU A 86 8.22 0.81 11.56
C LEU A 86 7.49 2.10 11.16
N VAL A 87 7.83 3.23 11.77
CA VAL A 87 7.28 4.55 11.45
C VAL A 87 8.40 5.59 11.46
N SER A 88 8.16 6.76 10.88
CA SER A 88 9.14 7.86 10.96
C SER A 88 9.38 8.31 12.41
N PRO A 89 10.56 8.86 12.73
CA PRO A 89 10.87 9.32 14.09
C PRO A 89 9.83 10.27 14.67
N GLU A 90 9.30 11.20 13.87
CA GLU A 90 8.30 12.19 14.30
C GLU A 90 6.98 11.53 14.72
N ILE A 91 6.59 10.46 14.03
CA ILE A 91 5.39 9.69 14.34
C ILE A 91 5.61 8.83 15.59
N ALA A 92 6.80 8.24 15.76
CA ALA A 92 7.15 7.50 16.97
C ALA A 92 7.07 8.41 18.21
N GLU A 93 7.68 9.60 18.15
CA GLU A 93 7.62 10.60 19.22
C GLU A 93 6.19 11.05 19.50
N TYR A 94 5.38 11.26 18.46
CA TYR A 94 3.98 11.63 18.62
C TYR A 94 3.18 10.55 19.36
N ILE A 95 3.35 9.28 18.96
CA ILE A 95 2.69 8.14 19.60
C ILE A 95 3.03 8.07 21.10
N GLN A 96 4.31 8.21 21.44
CA GLN A 96 4.78 8.21 22.83
C GLN A 96 4.23 9.42 23.61
N ARG A 97 4.34 10.62 23.04
CA ARG A 97 3.90 11.87 23.68
C ARG A 97 2.40 11.88 23.97
N GLN A 98 1.59 11.30 23.08
CA GLN A 98 0.14 11.27 23.22
C GLN A 98 -0.39 10.01 23.92
N GLY A 99 0.49 9.06 24.29
CA GLY A 99 0.08 7.81 24.92
C GLY A 99 -0.85 6.96 24.04
N LEU A 100 -0.64 6.95 22.72
CA LEU A 100 -1.48 6.20 21.80
C LEU A 100 -1.17 4.70 21.88
N TYR A 101 -2.19 3.87 21.70
CA TYR A 101 -2.08 2.40 21.62
C TYR A 101 -1.57 1.69 22.90
N LEU A 102 -1.55 2.41 24.03
CA LEU A 102 -1.38 1.86 25.37
C LEU A 102 -2.55 0.93 25.73
#